data_AF-A0A4V1R280-F1
#
_entry.id   AF-A0A4V1R280-F1
#
_cell.length_a   1.000
_cell.length_b   1.000
_cell.length_c   1.000
_cell.angle_alpha   90.00
_cell.angle_beta   90.00
_cell.angle_gamma   90.00
#
_symmetry.space_group_name_H-M   'P 1'
#
loop_
_entity.id
_entity.type
_entity.pdbx_description
1 polymer ?
#
loop_
_entity_poly.entity_id
_entity_poly.type
_entity_poly.pdbx_seq_one_letter_code
_entity_poly.pdbx_strand_id
1 'polypeptide(L)'
;MSRLPVILDTDDLPLAELHAARIDGDLIAIGRGFAPFDAHDERSLRARSLAPVALSSGRLIVDRLSAAWVLGACAEPPTVTLCRRVDQRSTALVTSEASVREVILADDDAVVLGGVTVTTAPRTAFDLCLDGGVSDSIAVAALVGLRRNELIDIDDVDDALIAYDRLPHKKRGRRRLSAARMLVAAQPSLTR
;
A
#
# COMPACT_ATOMS: atom_id res chain seq x y z
N MET A 1 -29.05 -8.91 15.01
CA MET A 1 -28.58 -7.59 14.55
C MET A 1 -27.20 -7.78 13.97
N SER A 2 -27.06 -7.76 12.64
CA SER A 2 -25.75 -7.84 11.99
C SER A 2 -24.97 -6.56 12.30
N ARG A 3 -23.75 -6.71 12.80
CA ARG A 3 -22.83 -5.58 13.01
C ARG A 3 -22.51 -4.99 11.64
N LEU A 4 -22.62 -3.67 11.50
CA LEU A 4 -22.23 -2.97 10.27
C LEU A 4 -20.76 -3.30 9.95
N PRO A 5 -20.40 -3.41 8.66
CA PRO A 5 -19.01 -3.59 8.28
C PRO A 5 -18.18 -2.39 8.74
N VAL A 6 -16.92 -2.65 9.09
CA VAL A 6 -16.00 -1.64 9.66
C VAL A 6 -15.62 -0.58 8.64
N ILE A 7 -15.70 -0.90 7.35
CA ILE A 7 -15.59 0.03 6.24
C ILE A 7 -16.93 0.05 5.52
N LEU A 8 -17.46 1.25 5.33
CA LEU A 8 -18.67 1.56 4.58
C LEU A 8 -18.31 2.16 3.22
N ASP A 9 -19.05 1.78 2.20
CA ASP A 9 -19.04 2.42 0.89
C ASP A 9 -20.47 2.57 0.33
N THR A 10 -20.59 2.90 -0.96
CA THR A 10 -21.88 3.14 -1.60
C THR A 10 -22.77 1.91 -1.73
N ASP A 11 -22.25 0.71 -1.49
CA ASP A 11 -23.03 -0.53 -1.40
C ASP A 11 -23.73 -0.66 -0.03
N ASP A 12 -23.23 0.02 1.01
CA ASP A 12 -23.81 0.01 2.36
C ASP A 12 -24.81 1.15 2.59
N LEU A 13 -24.47 2.36 2.15
CA LEU A 13 -25.30 3.58 2.30
C LEU A 13 -25.19 4.50 1.09
N PRO A 14 -26.22 5.30 0.76
CA PRO A 14 -26.12 6.31 -0.28
C PRO A 14 -24.98 7.30 0.00
N LEU A 15 -24.29 7.76 -1.07
CA LEU A 15 -23.17 8.69 -0.94
C LEU A 15 -23.51 9.94 -0.12
N ALA A 16 -24.72 10.48 -0.27
CA ALA A 16 -25.19 11.63 0.50
C ALA A 16 -25.25 11.34 2.01
N GLU A 17 -25.68 10.14 2.41
CA GLU A 17 -25.73 9.75 3.82
C GLU A 17 -24.34 9.48 4.40
N LEU A 18 -23.43 8.88 3.63
CA LEU A 18 -22.03 8.73 4.03
C LEU A 18 -21.36 10.09 4.30
N HIS A 19 -21.61 11.07 3.43
CA HIS A 19 -21.11 12.43 3.62
C HIS A 19 -21.80 13.15 4.78
N ALA A 20 -23.10 12.96 4.99
CA ALA A 20 -23.81 13.52 6.14
C ALA A 20 -23.23 12.97 7.45
N ALA A 21 -23.12 11.65 7.59
CA ALA A 21 -22.54 11.00 8.75
C ALA A 21 -21.07 11.42 8.98
N ARG A 22 -20.30 11.68 7.92
CA ARG A 22 -18.96 12.27 8.04
C ARG A 22 -18.99 13.71 8.59
N ILE A 23 -19.92 14.54 8.11
CA ILE A 23 -20.08 15.92 8.57
C ILE A 23 -20.50 15.95 10.05
N ASP A 24 -21.37 15.02 10.45
CA ASP A 24 -21.83 14.87 11.83
C ASP A 24 -20.74 14.31 12.76
N GLY A 25 -19.66 13.77 12.19
CA GLY A 25 -18.50 13.26 12.93
C GLY A 25 -18.58 11.77 13.27
N ASP A 26 -19.61 11.07 12.83
CA ASP A 26 -19.77 9.63 13.03
C ASP A 26 -18.78 8.83 12.18
N LEU A 27 -18.45 9.34 10.99
CA LEU A 27 -17.54 8.70 10.03
C LEU A 27 -16.31 9.57 9.70
N ILE A 28 -15.20 8.89 9.41
CA ILE A 28 -14.02 9.45 8.77
C ILE A 28 -13.82 8.80 7.39
N ALA A 29 -13.23 9.51 6.44
CA ALA A 29 -12.81 8.89 5.17
C ALA A 29 -11.43 8.33 5.32
N ILE A 30 -11.24 7.19 4.67
CA ILE A 30 -10.00 6.43 4.68
C ILE A 30 -9.89 5.73 3.34
N GLY A 31 -8.83 5.97 2.57
CA GLY A 31 -8.73 5.39 1.23
C GLY A 31 -9.93 5.78 0.36
N ARG A 32 -10.70 4.80 -0.08
CA ARG A 32 -11.89 4.97 -0.95
C ARG A 32 -13.18 4.54 -0.26
N GLY A 33 -13.19 4.55 1.07
CA GLY A 33 -14.36 4.28 1.89
C GLY A 33 -14.43 5.15 3.13
N PHE A 34 -15.38 4.80 4.00
CA PHE A 34 -15.65 5.49 5.26
C PHE A 34 -15.53 4.50 6.43
N ALA A 35 -14.96 4.94 7.54
CA ALA A 35 -14.87 4.15 8.76
C ALA A 35 -15.52 4.91 9.92
N PRO A 36 -16.10 4.20 10.91
CA PRO A 36 -16.47 4.82 12.19
C PRO A 36 -15.29 5.56 12.81
N PHE A 37 -15.55 6.70 13.46
CA PHE A 37 -14.49 7.47 14.12
C PHE A 37 -13.74 6.68 15.21
N ASP A 38 -14.41 5.74 15.88
CA ASP A 38 -13.84 4.89 16.93
C ASP A 38 -13.17 3.61 16.38
N ALA A 39 -13.12 3.45 15.06
CA ALA A 39 -12.46 2.31 14.44
C ALA A 39 -10.95 2.36 14.68
N HIS A 40 -10.39 1.21 15.07
CA HIS A 40 -8.94 1.09 15.25
C HIS A 40 -8.26 1.07 13.88
N ASP A 41 -7.17 1.84 13.77
CA ASP A 41 -6.42 1.96 12.54
C ASP A 41 -5.58 0.70 12.28
N GLU A 42 -6.18 -0.26 11.58
CA GLU A 42 -5.58 -1.55 11.26
C GLU A 42 -5.25 -1.70 9.77
N ARG A 43 -4.25 -2.54 9.46
CA ARG A 43 -3.87 -2.88 8.07
C ARG A 43 -5.03 -3.48 7.29
N SER A 44 -5.81 -4.34 7.92
CA SER A 44 -7.03 -4.95 7.39
C SER A 44 -8.08 -3.90 6.99
N LEU A 45 -8.25 -2.88 7.82
CA LEU A 45 -9.19 -1.78 7.62
C LEU A 45 -8.75 -0.90 6.44
N ARG A 46 -7.48 -0.47 6.42
CA ARG A 46 -6.91 0.29 5.30
C ARG A 46 -6.98 -0.48 3.98
N ALA A 47 -6.70 -1.79 4.00
CA ALA A 47 -6.79 -2.63 2.82
C ALA A 47 -8.24 -2.70 2.32
N ARG A 48 -9.20 -2.96 3.22
CA ARG A 48 -10.63 -3.03 2.89
C ARG A 48 -11.14 -1.72 2.30
N SER A 49 -10.65 -0.57 2.75
CA SER A 49 -11.07 0.73 2.22
C SER A 49 -10.63 1.00 0.78
N LEU A 50 -9.76 0.15 0.22
CA LEU A 50 -9.40 0.16 -1.20
C LEU A 50 -10.22 -0.84 -2.03
N ALA A 51 -11.11 -1.63 -1.41
CA ALA A 51 -11.91 -2.65 -2.10
C ALA A 51 -12.74 -2.10 -3.28
N PRO A 52 -13.39 -0.92 -3.21
CA PRO A 52 -14.17 -0.38 -4.32
C PRO A 52 -13.36 -0.26 -5.62
N VAL A 53 -12.06 0.03 -5.50
CA VAL A 53 -11.16 0.17 -6.64
C VAL A 53 -10.45 -1.15 -6.96
N ALA A 54 -9.91 -1.83 -5.95
CA ALA A 54 -9.11 -3.04 -6.13
C ALA A 54 -9.95 -4.24 -6.63
N LEU A 55 -11.23 -4.30 -6.29
CA LEU A 55 -12.12 -5.39 -6.69
C LEU A 55 -12.99 -5.04 -7.91
N SER A 56 -12.97 -3.78 -8.36
CA SER A 56 -13.80 -3.30 -9.48
C SER A 56 -13.61 -4.07 -10.79
N SER A 57 -12.40 -4.57 -11.04
CA SER A 57 -11.99 -4.99 -12.39
C SER A 57 -11.15 -6.27 -12.45
N GLY A 58 -11.33 -7.19 -11.50
CA GLY A 58 -10.66 -8.50 -11.48
C GLY A 58 -9.64 -8.66 -10.36
N ARG A 59 -8.64 -9.54 -10.55
CA ARG A 59 -7.62 -9.91 -9.55
C ARG A 59 -6.50 -8.86 -9.43
N LEU A 60 -6.86 -7.61 -9.12
CA LEU A 60 -5.87 -6.57 -8.86
C LEU A 60 -5.28 -6.72 -7.46
N ILE A 61 -4.03 -6.30 -7.33
CA ILE A 61 -3.23 -6.39 -6.11
C ILE A 61 -2.80 -4.97 -5.77
N VAL A 62 -3.04 -4.53 -4.53
CA VAL A 62 -2.55 -3.23 -4.04
C VAL A 62 -1.04 -3.29 -3.91
N ASP A 63 -0.33 -2.33 -4.51
CA ASP A 63 1.13 -2.34 -4.57
C ASP A 63 1.77 -1.00 -4.17
N ARG A 64 3.10 -0.93 -4.17
CA ARG A 64 3.92 0.29 -3.98
C ARG A 64 3.43 1.16 -2.82
N LEU A 65 3.16 2.46 -3.05
CA LEU A 65 2.81 3.39 -1.97
C LEU A 65 1.47 3.06 -1.32
N SER A 66 0.49 2.56 -2.08
CA SER A 66 -0.77 2.12 -1.49
C SER A 66 -0.58 0.90 -0.58
N ALA A 67 0.27 -0.06 -0.98
CA ALA A 67 0.62 -1.19 -0.11
C ALA A 67 1.42 -0.72 1.12
N ALA A 68 2.38 0.19 0.95
CA ALA A 68 3.13 0.75 2.07
C ALA A 68 2.22 1.48 3.06
N TRP A 69 1.23 2.23 2.58
CA TRP A 69 0.22 2.87 3.44
C TRP A 69 -0.64 1.84 4.17
N VAL A 70 -1.14 0.81 3.47
CA VAL A 70 -1.88 -0.31 4.10
C VAL A 70 -1.05 -0.98 5.19
N LEU A 71 0.25 -1.15 4.96
CA LEU A 71 1.20 -1.76 5.90
C LEU A 71 1.60 -0.86 7.08
N GLY A 72 1.16 0.40 7.11
CA GLY A 72 1.48 1.34 8.19
C GLY A 72 2.72 2.18 7.96
N ALA A 73 3.33 2.14 6.78
CA ALA A 73 4.67 2.68 6.54
C ALA A 73 4.73 4.10 5.96
N CYS A 74 3.62 4.62 5.45
CA CYS A 74 3.54 6.01 4.98
C CYS A 74 2.14 6.58 5.17
N ALA A 75 1.98 7.87 4.88
CA ALA A 75 0.67 8.52 4.78
C ALA A 75 -0.10 8.01 3.54
N GLU A 76 -1.42 8.24 3.52
CA GLU A 76 -2.28 7.85 2.40
C GLU A 76 -1.80 8.52 1.10
N PRO A 77 -1.49 7.76 0.03
CA PRO A 77 -1.11 8.33 -1.25
C PRO A 77 -2.32 8.91 -1.98
N PRO A 78 -2.13 10.00 -2.75
CA PRO A 78 -3.24 10.64 -3.48
C PRO A 78 -3.83 9.75 -4.58
N THR A 79 -3.02 8.88 -5.18
CA THR A 79 -3.45 7.93 -6.21
C THR A 79 -3.28 6.51 -5.70
N VAL A 80 -4.28 5.66 -5.93
CA VAL A 80 -4.18 4.24 -5.59
C VAL A 80 -3.24 3.55 -6.59
N THR A 81 -2.24 2.83 -6.10
CA THR A 81 -1.33 2.05 -6.93
C THR A 81 -1.70 0.57 -6.85
N LEU A 82 -2.00 0.00 -8.01
CA LEU A 82 -2.42 -1.38 -8.19
C LEU A 82 -1.51 -2.07 -9.20
N CYS A 83 -1.40 -3.37 -9.08
CA CYS A 83 -0.79 -4.22 -10.08
C CYS A 83 -1.63 -5.45 -10.39
N ARG A 84 -1.26 -6.12 -11.48
CA ARG A 84 -1.73 -7.45 -11.82
C ARG A 84 -0.56 -8.34 -12.18
N ARG A 85 -0.74 -9.64 -12.06
CA ARG A 85 0.25 -10.62 -12.50
C ARG A 85 0.25 -10.71 -14.03
N VAL A 86 1.43 -10.78 -14.65
CA VAL A 86 1.61 -10.80 -16.12
C VAL A 86 0.93 -12.01 -16.79
N ASP A 87 0.81 -13.13 -16.08
CA ASP A 87 0.12 -14.34 -16.53
C ASP A 87 -1.41 -14.21 -16.52
N GLN A 88 -1.94 -13.17 -15.87
CA GLN A 88 -3.37 -12.89 -15.73
C GLN A 88 -3.75 -11.67 -16.58
N ARG A 89 -3.81 -11.86 -17.89
CA ARG A 89 -4.28 -10.83 -18.82
C ARG A 89 -5.77 -10.54 -18.59
N SER A 90 -6.10 -9.29 -18.31
CA SER A 90 -7.49 -8.78 -18.35
C SER A 90 -7.54 -7.44 -19.06
N THR A 91 -8.70 -7.08 -19.62
CA THR A 91 -8.92 -5.81 -20.31
C THR A 91 -9.29 -4.66 -19.35
N ALA A 92 -8.95 -4.77 -18.05
CA ALA A 92 -9.48 -3.85 -17.04
C ALA A 92 -9.24 -2.37 -17.39
N LEU A 93 -10.31 -1.58 -17.31
CA LEU A 93 -10.27 -0.13 -17.47
C LEU A 93 -9.47 0.48 -16.32
N VAL A 94 -8.49 1.31 -16.66
CA VAL A 94 -7.84 2.20 -15.71
C VAL A 94 -8.83 3.31 -15.38
N THR A 95 -9.37 3.30 -14.16
CA THR A 95 -10.15 4.43 -13.63
C THR A 95 -9.21 5.59 -13.30
N SER A 96 -9.67 6.85 -13.37
CA SER A 96 -8.87 8.02 -12.97
C SER A 96 -8.33 7.97 -11.53
N GLU A 97 -8.92 7.13 -10.68
CA GLU A 97 -8.61 7.01 -9.26
C GLU A 97 -7.44 6.06 -8.95
N ALA A 98 -6.98 5.28 -9.95
CA ALA A 98 -5.97 4.26 -9.76
C ALA A 98 -4.98 4.16 -10.93
N SER A 99 -3.71 3.91 -10.60
CA SER A 99 -2.70 3.50 -11.57
C SER A 99 -2.53 1.99 -11.53
N VAL A 100 -2.61 1.33 -12.68
CA VAL A 100 -2.46 -0.12 -12.81
C VAL A 100 -1.22 -0.44 -13.64
N ARG A 101 -0.40 -1.38 -13.18
CA ARG A 101 0.73 -1.93 -13.95
C ARG A 101 0.72 -3.46 -13.98
N GLU A 102 1.44 -4.04 -14.92
CA GLU A 102 1.68 -5.49 -14.97
C GLU A 102 3.04 -5.83 -14.36
N VAL A 103 3.07 -6.91 -13.57
CA VAL A 103 4.22 -7.27 -12.73
C VAL A 103 4.36 -8.78 -12.64
N ILE A 104 5.60 -9.27 -12.66
CA ILE A 104 5.89 -10.65 -12.30
C ILE A 104 5.93 -10.73 -10.78
N LEU A 105 4.99 -11.50 -10.22
CA LEU A 105 4.89 -11.78 -8.80
C LEU A 105 4.97 -13.29 -8.59
N ALA A 106 5.68 -13.72 -7.56
CA ALA A 106 5.55 -15.05 -7.00
C ALA A 106 4.29 -15.14 -6.11
N ASP A 107 3.93 -16.33 -5.64
CA ASP A 107 2.72 -16.50 -4.82
C ASP A 107 2.88 -15.91 -3.42
N ASP A 108 4.10 -15.90 -2.89
CA ASP A 108 4.49 -15.30 -1.60
C ASP A 108 4.74 -13.78 -1.67
N ASP A 109 4.68 -13.18 -2.87
CA ASP A 109 4.78 -11.73 -3.06
C ASP A 109 3.48 -10.99 -2.67
N ALA A 110 2.39 -11.71 -2.36
CA ALA A 110 1.10 -11.12 -2.03
C ALA A 110 0.42 -11.80 -0.83
N VAL A 111 -0.38 -11.03 -0.11
CA VAL A 111 -1.17 -11.45 1.05
C VAL A 111 -2.56 -10.85 0.99
N VAL A 112 -3.56 -11.53 1.56
CA VAL A 112 -4.92 -11.00 1.67
C VAL A 112 -5.11 -10.32 3.03
N LEU A 113 -5.49 -9.05 3.01
CA LEU A 113 -5.81 -8.23 4.18
C LEU A 113 -7.20 -7.61 3.99
N GLY A 114 -8.12 -7.80 4.93
CA GLY A 114 -9.46 -7.23 4.81
C GLY A 114 -10.21 -7.65 3.54
N GLY A 115 -9.91 -8.83 2.99
CA GLY A 115 -10.48 -9.32 1.72
C GLY A 115 -9.86 -8.71 0.45
N VAL A 116 -8.86 -7.84 0.58
CA VAL A 116 -8.13 -7.23 -0.55
C VAL A 116 -6.74 -7.83 -0.64
N THR A 117 -6.28 -8.11 -1.86
CA THR A 117 -4.91 -8.63 -2.09
C THR A 117 -3.93 -7.47 -2.11
N VAL A 118 -2.85 -7.56 -1.33
CA VAL A 118 -1.83 -6.53 -1.14
C VAL A 118 -0.46 -7.17 -1.29
N THR A 119 0.54 -6.47 -1.86
CA THR A 119 1.90 -7.01 -1.87
C THR A 119 2.45 -7.15 -0.45
N THR A 120 3.26 -8.19 -0.22
CA THR A 120 3.93 -8.37 1.08
C THR A 120 4.94 -7.26 1.32
N ALA A 121 5.31 -7.02 2.59
CA ALA A 121 6.23 -5.93 2.91
C ALA A 121 7.59 -6.01 2.20
N PRO A 122 8.26 -7.18 2.09
CA PRO A 122 9.49 -7.31 1.30
C PRO A 122 9.25 -6.95 -0.17
N ARG A 123 8.14 -7.41 -0.76
CA ARG A 123 7.79 -7.10 -2.14
C ARG A 123 7.49 -5.61 -2.35
N THR A 124 6.72 -5.01 -1.45
CA THR A 124 6.44 -3.56 -1.45
C THR A 124 7.74 -2.76 -1.39
N ALA A 125 8.67 -3.13 -0.51
CA ALA A 125 9.96 -2.46 -0.39
C ALA A 125 10.79 -2.58 -1.67
N PHE A 126 10.86 -3.78 -2.26
CA PHE A 126 11.55 -4.03 -3.52
C PHE A 126 10.96 -3.19 -4.67
N ASP A 127 9.64 -3.18 -4.82
CA ASP A 127 8.97 -2.39 -5.85
C ASP A 127 9.19 -0.87 -5.65
N LEU A 128 9.16 -0.38 -4.40
CA LEU A 128 9.45 1.03 -4.09
C LEU A 128 10.91 1.41 -4.37
N CYS A 129 11.86 0.48 -4.29
CA CYS A 129 13.24 0.75 -4.68
C CYS A 129 13.34 1.08 -6.17
N LEU A 130 12.56 0.37 -6.99
CA LEU A 130 12.62 0.45 -8.45
C LEU A 130 11.63 1.45 -9.05
N ASP A 131 10.68 1.96 -8.25
CA ASP A 131 9.61 2.83 -8.73
C ASP A 131 10.13 4.12 -9.36
N GLY A 132 9.86 4.27 -10.65
CA GLY A 132 10.19 5.43 -11.46
C GLY A 132 9.31 6.66 -11.21
N GLY A 133 8.06 6.44 -10.78
CA GLY A 133 7.01 7.46 -10.68
C GLY A 133 6.93 8.16 -9.32
N VAL A 134 7.69 7.71 -8.33
CA VAL A 134 7.74 8.28 -6.98
C VAL A 134 9.08 8.96 -6.74
N SER A 135 9.06 10.11 -6.06
CA SER A 135 10.27 10.84 -5.68
C SER A 135 11.15 10.03 -4.72
N ASP A 136 12.46 10.27 -4.74
CA ASP A 136 13.38 9.55 -3.85
C ASP A 136 13.05 9.79 -2.36
N SER A 137 12.61 11.00 -1.98
CA SER A 137 12.23 11.30 -0.58
C SER A 137 11.02 10.50 -0.11
N ILE A 138 9.98 10.38 -0.93
CA ILE A 138 8.77 9.64 -0.57
C ILE A 138 9.06 8.14 -0.49
N ALA A 139 9.79 7.59 -1.47
CA ALA A 139 10.16 6.18 -1.45
C ALA A 139 11.05 5.84 -0.24
N VAL A 140 12.04 6.69 0.07
CA VAL A 140 12.90 6.51 1.25
C VAL A 140 12.08 6.59 2.54
N ALA A 141 11.16 7.55 2.66
CA ALA A 141 10.30 7.65 3.85
C ALA A 141 9.44 6.39 4.06
N ALA A 142 8.87 5.84 2.99
CA ALA A 142 8.11 4.59 3.06
C ALA A 142 9.00 3.39 3.44
N LEU A 143 10.22 3.29 2.88
CA LEU A 143 11.18 2.24 3.27
C LEU A 143 11.58 2.32 4.74
N VAL A 144 11.80 3.54 5.24
CA VAL A 144 12.06 3.79 6.67
C VAL A 144 10.86 3.35 7.52
N GLY A 145 9.63 3.68 7.11
CA GLY A 145 8.42 3.25 7.79
C GLY A 145 8.25 1.72 7.84
N LEU A 146 8.51 1.03 6.72
CA LEU A 146 8.45 -0.44 6.65
C LEU A 146 9.47 -1.06 7.61
N ARG A 147 10.70 -0.54 7.66
CA ARG A 147 11.73 -1.02 8.60
C ARG A 147 11.35 -0.72 10.05
N ARG A 148 10.83 0.46 10.37
CA ARG A 148 10.44 0.85 11.74
C ARG A 148 9.29 0.02 12.29
N ASN A 149 8.39 -0.41 11.42
CA ASN A 149 7.32 -1.33 11.78
C ASN A 149 7.79 -2.79 11.82
N GLU A 150 9.11 -3.03 11.71
CA GLU A 150 9.75 -4.34 11.75
C GLU A 150 9.22 -5.30 10.67
N LEU A 151 8.77 -4.74 9.54
CA LEU A 151 8.18 -5.52 8.45
C LEU A 151 9.21 -6.00 7.43
N ILE A 152 10.40 -5.40 7.43
CA ILE A 152 11.51 -5.73 6.52
C ILE A 152 12.85 -5.60 7.23
N ASP A 153 13.85 -6.30 6.70
CA ASP A 153 15.24 -5.86 6.78
C ASP A 153 15.64 -5.12 5.50
N ILE A 154 16.34 -4.00 5.68
CA ILE A 154 16.83 -3.22 4.54
C ILE A 154 17.94 -3.98 3.81
N ASP A 155 18.72 -4.79 4.54
CA ASP A 155 19.80 -5.58 3.96
C ASP A 155 19.25 -6.74 3.12
N ASP A 156 18.21 -7.43 3.59
CA ASP A 156 17.52 -8.48 2.81
C ASP A 156 16.98 -7.93 1.47
N VAL A 157 16.46 -6.69 1.46
CA VAL A 157 15.95 -6.06 0.24
C VAL A 157 17.09 -5.65 -0.70
N ASP A 158 18.24 -5.20 -0.18
CA ASP A 158 19.42 -4.88 -1.01
C ASP A 158 20.02 -6.15 -1.61
N ASP A 159 20.10 -7.23 -0.83
CA ASP A 159 20.56 -8.55 -1.31
C ASP A 159 19.64 -9.09 -2.41
N ALA A 160 18.32 -8.97 -2.24
CA ALA A 160 17.36 -9.30 -3.28
C ALA A 160 17.59 -8.46 -4.55
N LEU A 161 17.85 -7.16 -4.45
CA LEU A 161 18.19 -6.33 -5.62
C LEU A 161 19.52 -6.74 -6.27
N ILE A 162 20.52 -7.12 -5.47
CA ILE A 162 21.83 -7.54 -5.94
C ILE A 162 21.73 -8.84 -6.75
N ALA A 163 20.92 -9.80 -6.29
CA ALA A 163 20.74 -11.10 -6.91
C ALA A 163 20.26 -11.06 -8.38
N TYR A 164 19.58 -9.99 -8.81
CA TYR A 164 19.22 -9.81 -10.21
C TYR A 164 20.34 -9.16 -11.02
N ASP A 165 20.82 -9.84 -12.07
CA ASP A 165 21.90 -9.33 -12.95
C ASP A 165 21.62 -7.94 -13.53
N ARG A 166 20.41 -7.73 -14.06
CA ARG A 166 20.00 -6.48 -14.69
C ARG A 166 18.57 -6.14 -14.32
N LEU A 167 18.43 -5.07 -13.54
CA LEU A 167 17.14 -4.43 -13.27
C LEU A 167 17.20 -2.96 -13.68
N PRO A 168 16.20 -2.46 -14.42
CA PRO A 168 15.99 -1.03 -14.58
C PRO A 168 15.98 -0.35 -13.21
N HIS A 169 16.58 0.83 -13.10
CA HIS A 169 16.60 1.62 -11.87
C HIS A 169 17.32 0.98 -10.66
N LYS A 170 18.02 -0.15 -10.79
CA LYS A 170 18.79 -0.78 -9.69
C LYS A 170 19.70 0.20 -8.94
N LYS A 171 20.44 1.06 -9.65
CA LYS A 171 21.30 2.10 -9.03
C LYS A 171 20.49 3.08 -8.16
N ARG A 172 19.27 3.42 -8.58
CA ARG A 172 18.35 4.27 -7.80
C ARG A 172 17.84 3.52 -6.58
N GLY A 173 17.43 2.27 -6.74
CA GLY A 173 16.99 1.42 -5.63
C GLY A 173 18.04 1.31 -4.53
N ARG A 174 19.28 1.02 -4.89
CA ARG A 174 20.38 0.95 -3.92
C ARG A 174 20.68 2.28 -3.22
N ARG A 175 20.57 3.42 -3.93
CA ARG A 175 20.65 4.76 -3.31
C ARG A 175 19.53 4.97 -2.29
N ARG A 176 18.30 4.58 -2.61
CA ARG A 176 17.16 4.69 -1.68
C ARG A 176 17.37 3.85 -0.42
N LEU A 177 17.80 2.59 -0.57
CA LEU A 177 18.10 1.72 0.57
C LEU A 177 19.22 2.29 1.43
N SER A 178 20.32 2.77 0.83
CA SER A 178 21.42 3.42 1.55
C SER A 178 20.93 4.63 2.37
N ALA A 179 20.11 5.50 1.76
CA ALA A 179 19.53 6.64 2.48
C ALA A 179 18.60 6.20 3.62
N ALA A 180 17.78 5.16 3.41
CA ALA A 180 16.90 4.62 4.43
C ALA A 180 17.71 4.05 5.62
N ARG A 181 18.80 3.31 5.37
CA ARG A 181 19.72 2.83 6.43
C ARG A 181 20.24 3.97 7.29
N MET A 182 20.73 5.03 6.64
CA MET A 182 21.26 6.20 7.33
C MET A 182 20.20 6.87 8.22
N LEU A 183 18.97 7.02 7.73
CA LEU A 183 17.88 7.64 8.49
C LEU A 183 17.37 6.78 9.65
N VAL A 184 17.35 5.45 9.48
CA VAL A 184 17.01 4.52 10.57
C VAL A 184 18.07 4.58 11.66
N ALA A 185 19.36 4.58 11.31
CA ALA A 185 20.46 4.67 12.27
C ALA A 185 20.54 6.03 12.99
N ALA A 186 20.14 7.12 12.33
CA ALA A 186 20.26 8.48 12.85
C ALA A 186 19.19 8.85 13.90
N GLN A 187 18.08 8.13 14.00
CA GLN A 187 17.06 8.38 15.01
C GLN A 187 17.16 7.35 16.13
N PRO A 188 17.68 7.70 17.33
CA PRO A 188 17.68 6.78 18.46
C PRO A 188 16.24 6.41 18.83
N SER A 189 16.06 5.17 19.27
CA SER A 189 14.82 4.64 19.79
C SER A 189 14.25 5.61 20.82
N LEU A 190 13.12 6.26 20.52
CA LEU A 190 12.34 7.00 21.52
C LEU A 190 11.62 5.98 22.41
N THR A 191 12.40 5.28 23.23
CA THR A 191 11.89 4.44 24.31
C THR A 191 12.20 5.15 25.61
N ARG A 192 11.21 5.87 26.13
CA ARG A 192 11.14 6.28 27.53
C ARG A 192 9.70 6.16 28.01
#